data_AF-A0A2K0XPI0-F1
#
_entry.id   AF-A0A2K0XPI0-F1
#
_cell.length_a   1.000
_cell.length_b   1.000
_cell.length_c   1.000
_cell.angle_alpha   90.00
_cell.angle_beta   90.00
_cell.angle_gamma   90.00
#
_symmetry.space_group_name_H-M   'P 1'
#
loop_
_entity.id
_entity.type
_entity.pdbx_description
1 polymer ?
#
loop_
_entity_poly.entity_id
_entity_poly.type
_entity_poly.pdbx_seq_one_letter_code
_entity_poly.pdbx_strand_id
1 'polypeptide(L)'
;MTPIREKIALRIKELGISKKIVCEDLGLVQQNFSTFLTGKRGCPIDDVERLVMYLGLTVRPKDYKPERTDLAKAGNSPIDLSAKYTLIRQKIRLRVNETEQPLNKVAASAGVNMHSLSSYLTGKRGLNIEHVEKLLEVLDLALVPKEGFAFQRIRKVSSQIE
;
A
#
# COMPACT_ATOMS: atom_id res chain seq x y z
N MET A 1 -12.11 -9.78 8.02
CA MET A 1 -10.70 -9.37 7.81
C MET A 1 -10.71 -8.30 6.73
N THR A 2 -9.86 -7.29 6.81
CA THR A 2 -9.99 -6.12 5.94
C THR A 2 -9.20 -6.29 4.62
N PRO A 3 -9.59 -5.64 3.51
CA PRO A 3 -9.09 -5.98 2.17
C PRO A 3 -7.59 -5.74 1.97
N ILE A 4 -6.98 -4.73 2.61
CA ILE A 4 -5.53 -4.52 2.52
C ILE A 4 -4.79 -5.64 3.25
N ARG A 5 -5.20 -5.96 4.48
CA ARG A 5 -4.56 -7.00 5.31
C ARG A 5 -4.62 -8.37 4.65
N GLU A 6 -5.77 -8.69 4.05
CA GLU A 6 -5.97 -9.95 3.34
C GLU A 6 -5.07 -10.06 2.10
N LYS A 7 -5.02 -9.00 1.27
CA LYS A 7 -4.15 -8.98 0.08
C LYS A 7 -2.67 -9.08 0.43
N ILE A 8 -2.24 -8.43 1.51
CA ILE A 8 -0.87 -8.57 2.04
C ILE A 8 -0.60 -10.03 2.44
N ALA A 9 -1.50 -10.64 3.22
CA ALA A 9 -1.32 -12.01 3.70
C ALA A 9 -1.29 -13.02 2.54
N LEU A 10 -2.16 -12.84 1.54
CA LEU A 10 -2.17 -13.65 0.32
C LEU A 10 -0.87 -13.48 -0.46
N ARG A 11 -0.42 -12.24 -0.66
CA ARG A 11 0.79 -11.95 -1.44
C ARG A 11 2.05 -12.55 -0.82
N ILE A 12 2.16 -12.53 0.50
CA ILE A 12 3.27 -13.20 1.22
C ILE A 12 3.30 -14.69 0.90
N LYS A 13 2.14 -15.35 0.85
CA LYS A 13 2.03 -16.77 0.49
C LYS A 13 2.40 -17.01 -0.98
N GLU A 14 1.91 -16.19 -1.90
CA GLU A 14 2.21 -16.28 -3.34
C GLU A 14 3.71 -16.13 -3.64
N LEU A 15 4.38 -15.24 -2.91
CA LEU A 15 5.83 -15.03 -3.05
C LEU A 15 6.66 -16.13 -2.38
N GLY A 16 6.05 -17.04 -1.61
CA GLY A 16 6.76 -18.09 -0.89
C GLY A 16 7.68 -17.57 0.23
N ILE A 17 7.46 -16.35 0.71
CA ILE A 17 8.31 -15.73 1.74
C ILE A 17 7.70 -15.85 3.13
N SER A 18 8.54 -15.88 4.15
CA SER A 18 8.08 -15.90 5.54
C SER A 18 7.80 -14.49 6.07
N LYS A 19 6.86 -14.38 7.02
CA LYS A 19 6.61 -13.13 7.76
C LYS A 19 7.86 -12.62 8.47
N LYS A 20 8.76 -13.52 8.87
CA LYS A 20 10.04 -13.19 9.51
C LYS A 20 10.93 -12.38 8.57
N ILE A 21 11.08 -12.83 7.32
CA ILE A 21 11.86 -12.13 6.29
C ILE A 21 11.29 -10.72 6.04
N VAL A 22 9.97 -10.61 5.94
CA VAL A 22 9.30 -9.29 5.79
C VAL A 22 9.64 -8.36 6.95
N CYS A 23 9.59 -8.87 8.18
CA CYS A 23 9.90 -8.09 9.38
C CYS A 23 11.38 -7.69 9.47
N GLU A 24 12.30 -8.60 9.12
CA GLU A 24 13.75 -8.33 9.12
C GLU A 24 14.13 -7.25 8.11
N ASP A 25 13.59 -7.33 6.90
CA ASP A 25 13.94 -6.44 5.79
C ASP A 25 13.31 -5.05 5.98
N LEU A 26 12.12 -4.95 6.59
CA LEU A 26 11.41 -3.69 6.84
C LEU A 26 11.61 -3.11 8.25
N GLY A 27 12.36 -3.81 9.13
CA GLY A 27 12.56 -3.38 10.52
C GLY A 27 11.28 -3.41 11.37
N LEU A 28 10.32 -4.27 11.03
CA LEU A 28 9.06 -4.39 11.77
C LEU A 28 9.18 -5.39 12.92
N VAL A 29 8.46 -5.13 14.02
CA VAL A 29 8.36 -6.07 15.14
C VAL A 29 7.39 -7.20 14.78
N GLN A 30 7.86 -8.44 14.81
CA GLN A 30 7.11 -9.63 14.35
C GLN A 30 5.77 -9.83 15.09
N GLN A 31 5.73 -9.56 16.40
CA GLN A 31 4.50 -9.64 17.19
C GLN A 31 3.48 -8.61 16.69
N ASN A 32 3.88 -7.35 16.56
CA ASN A 32 3.02 -6.27 16.06
C ASN A 32 2.53 -6.56 14.64
N PHE A 33 3.41 -7.06 13.77
CA PHE A 33 3.05 -7.43 12.41
C PHE A 33 2.00 -8.54 12.36
N SER A 34 2.15 -9.58 13.18
CA SER A 34 1.18 -10.67 13.26
C SER A 34 -0.17 -10.23 13.83
N THR A 35 -0.16 -9.36 14.85
CA THR A 35 -1.37 -8.76 15.42
C THR A 35 -2.05 -7.81 14.43
N PHE A 36 -1.28 -7.10 13.60
CA PHE A 36 -1.79 -6.28 12.50
C PHE A 36 -2.52 -7.12 11.45
N LEU A 37 -1.88 -8.19 10.95
CA LEU A 37 -2.48 -9.05 9.91
C LEU A 37 -3.79 -9.72 10.38
N THR A 38 -3.89 -10.02 11.68
CA THR A 38 -5.11 -10.58 12.29
C THR A 38 -6.17 -9.54 12.63
N GLY A 39 -5.91 -8.25 12.39
CA GLY A 39 -6.86 -7.16 12.62
C GLY A 39 -6.99 -6.72 14.08
N LYS A 40 -6.21 -7.29 15.01
CA LYS A 40 -6.28 -6.97 16.44
C LYS A 40 -5.56 -5.65 16.80
N ARG A 41 -4.65 -5.17 15.93
CA ARG A 41 -3.98 -3.87 16.07
C ARG A 41 -3.97 -3.12 14.73
N GLY A 42 -3.95 -1.79 14.83
CA GLY A 42 -3.61 -0.93 13.71
C GLY A 42 -2.12 -0.98 13.39
N CYS A 43 -1.77 -0.48 12.21
CA CYS A 43 -0.40 -0.21 11.80
C CYS A 43 -0.40 1.19 11.17
N PRO A 44 0.62 2.03 11.40
CA PRO A 44 0.74 3.32 10.72
C PRO A 44 0.65 3.13 9.21
N ILE A 45 -0.13 3.99 8.54
CA ILE A 45 -0.36 3.82 7.09
C ILE A 45 0.94 3.88 6.30
N ASP A 46 1.92 4.67 6.72
CA ASP A 46 3.20 4.78 6.03
C ASP A 46 3.98 3.44 6.06
N ASP A 47 3.89 2.68 7.16
CA ASP A 47 4.49 1.33 7.26
C ASP A 47 3.73 0.32 6.41
N VAL A 48 2.39 0.43 6.34
CA VAL A 48 1.55 -0.38 5.46
C VAL A 48 1.91 -0.11 3.99
N GLU A 49 2.14 1.14 3.62
CA GLU A 49 2.50 1.52 2.25
C GLU A 49 3.89 1.01 1.87
N ARG A 50 4.88 1.08 2.77
CA ARG A 50 6.20 0.44 2.58
C ARG A 50 6.08 -1.07 2.38
N LEU A 51 5.26 -1.72 3.20
CA LEU A 51 5.01 -3.15 3.10
C LEU A 51 4.35 -3.53 1.76
N VAL A 52 3.36 -2.75 1.31
CA VAL A 52 2.69 -2.95 0.02
C VAL A 52 3.70 -2.80 -1.12
N MET A 53 4.57 -1.79 -1.09
CA MET A 53 5.66 -1.62 -2.07
C MET A 53 6.64 -2.79 -2.07
N TYR A 54 7.06 -3.24 -0.88
CA TYR A 54 7.99 -4.35 -0.70
C TYR A 54 7.45 -5.67 -1.25
N LEU A 55 6.15 -5.92 -1.13
CA LEU A 55 5.48 -7.10 -1.67
C LEU A 55 5.13 -6.98 -3.16
N GLY A 56 5.50 -5.86 -3.79
CA GLY A 56 5.18 -5.59 -5.19
C GLY A 56 3.68 -5.45 -5.42
N LEU A 57 2.95 -4.91 -4.46
CA LEU A 57 1.54 -4.57 -4.61
C LEU A 57 1.39 -3.11 -5.06
N THR A 58 0.37 -2.84 -5.85
CA THR A 58 0.00 -1.50 -6.29
C THR A 58 -1.51 -1.33 -6.24
N VAL A 59 -1.95 -0.07 -6.21
CA VAL A 59 -3.38 0.27 -6.31
C VAL A 59 -3.75 0.48 -7.77
N ARG A 60 -4.83 -0.17 -8.21
CA ARG A 60 -5.43 -0.03 -9.54
C ARG A 60 -6.96 0.04 -9.42
N PRO A 61 -7.67 0.57 -10.42
CA PRO A 61 -9.11 0.40 -10.54
C PRO A 61 -9.51 -1.10 -10.51
N LYS A 62 -10.65 -1.44 -9.92
CA LYS A 62 -11.13 -2.83 -9.83
C LYS A 62 -11.40 -3.47 -11.20
N ASP A 63 -11.74 -2.65 -12.18
CA ASP A 63 -11.98 -3.02 -13.58
C ASP A 63 -10.70 -3.08 -14.44
N TYR A 64 -9.54 -2.79 -13.83
CA TYR A 64 -8.24 -2.86 -14.52
C TYR A 64 -8.00 -4.27 -15.08
N LYS A 65 -7.84 -4.36 -16.40
CA LYS A 65 -7.37 -5.55 -17.10
C LYS A 65 -5.96 -5.26 -17.60
N PRO A 66 -4.96 -6.12 -17.27
CA PRO A 66 -3.62 -5.94 -17.79
C PRO A 66 -3.64 -6.10 -19.31
N GLU A 67 -3.27 -5.06 -20.06
CA GLU A 67 -3.05 -5.20 -21.50
C GLU A 67 -1.70 -5.90 -21.73
N ARG A 68 -1.62 -6.80 -22.73
CA ARG A 68 -0.40 -7.57 -23.06
C ARG A 68 0.85 -6.71 -23.27
N THR A 69 0.69 -5.43 -23.58
CA THR A 69 1.71 -4.42 -23.87
C THR A 69 2.40 -3.85 -22.63
N ASP A 70 1.79 -3.91 -21.44
CA ASP A 70 2.39 -3.36 -20.21
C ASP A 70 3.50 -4.25 -19.62
N LEU A 71 3.47 -5.54 -19.96
CA LEU A 71 4.50 -6.53 -19.58
C LEU A 71 5.91 -6.16 -20.07
N ALA A 72 6.02 -5.42 -21.19
CA ALA A 72 7.28 -5.04 -21.79
C ALA A 72 7.93 -3.80 -21.16
N LYS A 73 7.17 -2.98 -20.40
CA LYS A 73 7.66 -1.74 -19.76
C LYS A 73 7.87 -1.84 -18.26
N ALA A 74 7.52 -2.98 -17.64
CA ALA A 74 7.82 -3.26 -16.24
C ALA A 74 9.31 -3.62 -16.04
N GLY A 75 10.20 -2.70 -16.40
CA GLY A 75 11.61 -2.81 -16.06
C GLY A 75 11.80 -2.84 -14.54
N ASN A 76 12.76 -3.66 -14.09
CA ASN A 76 13.22 -3.82 -12.71
C ASN A 76 13.74 -2.48 -12.13
N SER A 77 12.85 -1.53 -11.85
CA SER A 77 13.21 -0.35 -11.07
C SER A 77 13.38 -0.78 -9.62
N PRO A 78 14.53 -0.50 -8.97
CA PRO A 78 14.71 -0.74 -7.55
C PRO A 78 13.55 -0.12 -6.76
N ILE A 79 13.08 -0.81 -5.72
CA ILE A 79 12.06 -0.25 -4.82
C ILE A 79 12.71 0.95 -4.13
N ASP A 80 12.36 2.16 -4.57
CA ASP A 80 12.76 3.38 -3.90
C ASP A 80 11.93 3.58 -2.64
N LEU A 81 12.45 3.07 -1.51
CA LEU A 81 11.88 3.26 -0.18
C LEU A 81 11.96 4.72 0.31
N SER A 82 12.67 5.60 -0.41
CA SER A 82 12.80 7.03 -0.11
C SER A 82 11.75 7.90 -0.81
N ALA A 83 10.92 7.33 -1.70
CA ALA A 83 9.87 8.06 -2.40
C ALA A 83 8.92 8.75 -1.42
N LYS A 84 8.97 10.09 -1.41
CA LYS A 84 8.21 11.00 -0.52
C LYS A 84 6.68 10.86 -0.63
N TYR A 85 6.20 10.21 -1.70
CA TYR A 85 4.79 9.91 -1.91
C TYR A 85 4.58 8.41 -2.01
N THR A 86 3.67 7.94 -1.18
CA THR A 86 3.31 6.55 -1.06
C THR A 86 2.27 6.15 -2.11
N LEU A 87 2.40 4.93 -2.66
CA LEU A 87 1.60 4.43 -3.79
C LEU A 87 0.09 4.51 -3.54
N ILE A 88 -0.39 4.23 -2.32
CA ILE A 88 -1.84 4.19 -2.03
C ILE A 88 -2.39 5.61 -1.96
N ARG A 89 -1.77 6.49 -1.17
CA ARG A 89 -2.15 7.90 -1.06
C ARG A 89 -2.18 8.62 -2.40
N GLN A 90 -1.13 8.44 -3.21
CA GLN A 90 -1.05 9.09 -4.52
C GLN A 90 -2.15 8.60 -5.47
N LYS A 91 -2.43 7.29 -5.49
CA LYS A 91 -3.49 6.72 -6.33
C LYS A 91 -4.88 7.14 -5.88
N ILE A 92 -5.13 7.19 -4.56
CA ILE A 92 -6.36 7.76 -4.02
C ILE A 92 -6.51 9.22 -4.46
N ARG A 93 -5.46 10.04 -4.31
CA ARG A 93 -5.50 11.46 -4.71
C ARG A 93 -5.81 11.63 -6.21
N LEU A 94 -5.14 10.87 -7.07
CA LEU A 94 -5.40 10.90 -8.51
C LEU A 94 -6.85 10.51 -8.80
N ARG A 95 -7.34 9.44 -8.18
CA ARG A 95 -8.70 8.96 -8.40
C ARG A 95 -9.76 9.95 -7.91
N VAL A 96 -9.55 10.60 -6.77
CA VAL A 96 -10.44 11.67 -6.28
C VAL A 96 -10.49 12.84 -7.26
N ASN A 97 -9.39 13.18 -7.93
CA ASN A 97 -9.37 14.24 -8.93
C ASN A 97 -10.01 13.82 -10.26
N GLU A 98 -9.96 12.53 -10.61
CA GLU A 98 -10.64 11.97 -11.78
C GLU A 98 -12.15 11.85 -11.57
N THR A 99 -12.58 11.61 -10.33
CA THR A 99 -14.00 11.61 -10.00
C THR A 99 -14.53 13.05 -10.04
N GLU A 100 -15.63 13.28 -10.75
CA GLU A 100 -16.36 14.57 -10.73
C GLU A 100 -17.08 14.83 -9.39
N GLN A 101 -16.76 14.05 -8.35
CA GLN A 101 -17.37 14.17 -7.04
C GLN A 101 -16.59 15.15 -6.16
N PRO A 102 -17.28 16.06 -5.45
CA PRO A 102 -16.61 16.95 -4.52
C PRO A 102 -16.05 16.16 -3.32
N LEU A 103 -14.89 16.61 -2.82
CA LEU A 103 -14.13 15.92 -1.76
C LEU A 103 -14.96 15.64 -0.50
N ASN A 104 -15.90 16.52 -0.16
CA ASN A 104 -16.80 16.35 0.97
C ASN A 104 -17.73 15.12 0.82
N LYS A 105 -18.22 14.84 -0.39
CA LYS A 105 -19.04 13.67 -0.67
C LYS A 105 -18.21 12.39 -0.56
N VAL A 106 -17.00 12.39 -1.13
CA VAL A 106 -16.07 11.26 -1.01
C VAL A 106 -15.73 10.97 0.46
N ALA A 107 -15.44 12.02 1.23
CA ALA A 107 -15.15 11.92 2.66
C ALA A 107 -16.34 11.34 3.44
N ALA A 108 -17.56 11.83 3.17
CA ALA A 108 -18.78 11.34 3.79
C ALA A 108 -19.04 9.86 3.46
N SER A 109 -18.91 9.47 2.20
CA SER A 109 -19.08 8.07 1.76
C SER A 109 -18.06 7.13 2.42
N ALA A 110 -16.84 7.59 2.68
CA ALA A 110 -15.82 6.81 3.39
C ALA A 110 -15.94 6.89 4.93
N GLY A 111 -16.84 7.70 5.47
CA GLY A 111 -16.98 7.94 6.91
C GLY A 111 -15.79 8.69 7.53
N VAL A 112 -15.11 9.53 6.74
CA VAL A 112 -13.92 10.29 7.15
C VAL A 112 -14.26 11.78 7.22
N ASN A 113 -13.70 12.50 8.19
CA ASN A 113 -13.80 13.96 8.19
C ASN A 113 -13.07 14.56 6.97
N MET A 114 -13.70 15.51 6.29
CA MET A 114 -13.14 16.18 5.11
C MET A 114 -11.74 16.79 5.35
N HIS A 115 -11.50 17.39 6.52
CA HIS A 115 -10.20 17.98 6.87
C HIS A 115 -9.14 16.90 7.06
N SER A 116 -9.51 15.76 7.64
CA SER A 116 -8.63 14.60 7.79
C SER A 116 -8.28 14.01 6.44
N LEU A 117 -9.26 13.86 5.54
CA LEU A 117 -9.02 13.40 4.18
C LEU A 117 -8.10 14.38 3.42
N SER A 118 -8.38 15.68 3.47
CA SER A 118 -7.52 16.69 2.83
C SER A 118 -6.08 16.68 3.39
N SER A 119 -5.92 16.57 4.70
CA SER A 119 -4.61 16.44 5.36
C SER A 119 -3.87 15.19 4.92
N TYR A 120 -4.60 14.09 4.70
CA TYR A 120 -4.05 12.84 4.18
C TYR A 120 -3.59 12.95 2.73
N LEU A 121 -4.43 13.48 1.84
CA LEU A 121 -4.09 13.64 0.43
C LEU A 121 -2.90 14.59 0.20
N THR A 122 -2.75 15.59 1.08
CA THR A 122 -1.60 16.52 1.07
C THR A 122 -0.37 15.99 1.81
N GLY A 123 -0.50 14.84 2.50
CA GLY A 123 0.57 14.18 3.22
C GLY A 123 0.98 14.83 4.53
N LYS A 124 0.14 15.69 5.11
CA LYS A 124 0.36 16.30 6.42
C LYS A 124 0.08 15.34 7.58
N ARG A 125 -0.86 14.41 7.41
CA ARG A 125 -1.27 13.43 8.44
C ARG A 125 -1.64 12.09 7.81
N GLY A 126 -1.41 10.99 8.53
CA GLY A 126 -1.92 9.68 8.13
C GLY A 126 -3.43 9.52 8.40
N LEU A 127 -4.03 8.49 7.79
CA LEU A 127 -5.36 8.00 8.16
C LEU A 127 -5.23 6.61 8.78
N ASN A 128 -6.23 6.23 9.59
CA ASN A 128 -6.39 4.86 10.03
C ASN A 128 -6.61 3.95 8.82
N ILE A 129 -6.04 2.74 8.86
CA ILE A 129 -6.12 1.79 7.75
C ILE A 129 -7.58 1.49 7.34
N GLU A 130 -8.50 1.41 8.30
CA GLU A 130 -9.92 1.16 8.04
C GLU A 130 -10.55 2.26 7.19
N HIS A 131 -10.17 3.52 7.42
CA HIS A 131 -10.61 4.64 6.61
C HIS A 131 -9.98 4.60 5.21
N VAL A 132 -8.72 4.18 5.09
CA VAL A 132 -8.07 3.99 3.79
C VAL A 132 -8.74 2.87 3.00
N GLU A 133 -9.12 1.78 3.66
CA GLU A 133 -9.83 0.66 3.03
C GLU A 133 -11.20 1.07 2.52
N LYS A 134 -11.97 1.83 3.30
CA LYS A 134 -13.23 2.43 2.85
C LYS A 134 -13.03 3.38 1.67
N LEU A 135 -11.97 4.18 1.68
CA LEU A 135 -11.63 5.06 0.54
C LEU A 135 -11.32 4.25 -0.72
N LEU A 136 -10.59 3.14 -0.61
CA LEU A 136 -10.35 2.26 -1.75
C LEU A 136 -11.67 1.68 -2.29
N GLU A 137 -12.57 1.28 -1.40
CA GLU A 137 -13.88 0.75 -1.78
C GLU A 137 -14.75 1.80 -2.50
N VAL A 138 -14.88 3.00 -1.93
CA VAL A 138 -15.66 4.12 -2.49
C VAL A 138 -15.14 4.59 -3.84
N LEU A 139 -13.82 4.51 -4.06
CA LEU A 139 -13.17 4.95 -5.29
C LEU A 139 -13.00 3.85 -6.33
N ASP A 140 -13.56 2.66 -6.07
CA ASP A 140 -13.42 1.44 -6.87
C ASP A 140 -11.97 1.08 -7.19
N LEU A 141 -11.14 1.19 -6.17
CA LEU A 141 -9.73 0.81 -6.20
C LEU A 141 -9.52 -0.52 -5.48
N ALA A 142 -8.51 -1.26 -5.94
CA ALA A 142 -8.07 -2.51 -5.33
C ALA A 142 -6.54 -2.59 -5.29
N LEU A 143 -6.03 -3.33 -4.30
CA LEU A 143 -4.63 -3.75 -4.29
C LEU A 143 -4.46 -4.99 -5.19
N VAL A 144 -3.57 -4.85 -6.17
CA VAL A 144 -3.22 -5.91 -7.12
C VAL A 144 -1.70 -6.09 -7.19
N PRO A 145 -1.18 -7.28 -7.52
CA PRO A 145 0.22 -7.47 -7.82
C PRO A 145 0.68 -6.60 -8.99
N LYS A 146 1.87 -6.00 -8.86
CA LYS A 146 2.54 -5.29 -9.93
C LYS A 146 3.04 -6.31 -10.96
N GLU A 147 2.72 -6.07 -12.23
CA GLU A 147 3.19 -6.87 -13.35
C GLU A 147 4.73 -6.84 -13.46
N GLY A 148 5.32 -7.98 -13.83
CA GLY A 148 6.77 -8.11 -13.93
C GLY A 148 7.53 -8.01 -12.60
N PHE A 149 6.84 -7.96 -11.46
CA PHE A 149 7.52 -7.85 -10.17
C PHE A 149 8.28 -9.14 -9.82
N ALA A 150 9.61 -9.02 -9.77
CA ALA A 150 10.49 -10.02 -9.18
C ALA A 150 10.84 -9.61 -7.76
N PHE A 151 10.49 -10.45 -6.78
CA PHE A 151 10.80 -10.19 -5.39
C PHE A 151 12.31 -10.21 -5.15
N GLN A 152 12.82 -9.19 -4.47
CA GLN A 152 14.21 -9.09 -4.06
C GLN A 152 14.29 -8.61 -2.61
N ARG A 153 15.18 -9.24 -1.83
CA ARG A 153 15.44 -8.84 -0.45
C ARG A 153 16.13 -7.48 -0.38
N ILE A 154 15.85 -6.72 0.68
CA ILE A 154 16.58 -5.48 0.95
C ILE A 154 17.98 -5.88 1.44
N ARG A 155 19.01 -5.69 0.61
CA ARG A 155 20.39 -5.86 1.04
C ARG A 155 20.71 -4.76 2.05
N LYS A 156 20.86 -5.12 3.33
CA LYS A 156 21.50 -4.21 4.29
C LYS A 156 22.93 -4.00 3.80
N VAL A 157 23.25 -2.79 3.35
CA VAL A 157 24.64 -2.39 3.14
C VAL A 157 25.25 -2.41 4.52
N SER A 158 26.07 -3.41 4.81
CA SER A 158 26.91 -3.43 5.99
C SER A 158 27.85 -2.25 5.89
N SER A 159 27.51 -1.12 6.48
CA SER A 159 28.46 -0.06 6.76
C SER A 159 29.43 -0.60 7.82
N GLN A 160 30.42 -1.37 7.36
CA GLN A 160 31.66 -1.56 8.10
C GLN A 160 32.36 -0.20 8.08
N ILE A 161 32.17 0.55 9.17
CA ILE A 161 33.06 1.64 9.52
C ILE A 161 34.21 0.94 10.26
N GLU A 162 35.32 0.74 9.54
CA GLU A 162 36.64 0.54 10.15
C GLU A 162 37.14 1.86 10.73
#